data_AF-A0A6S7KNS3-F1
#
_entry.id   AF-A0A6S7KNS3-F1
#
_cell.length_a   1.000
_cell.length_b   1.000
_cell.length_c   1.000
_cell.angle_alpha   90.00
_cell.angle_beta   90.00
_cell.angle_gamma   90.00
#
_symmetry.space_group_name_H-M   'P 1'
#
loop_
_entity.id
_entity.type
_entity.pdbx_description
1 polymer ?
#
loop_
_entity_poly.entity_id
_entity_poly.type
_entity_poly.pdbx_seq_one_letter_code
_entity_poly.pdbx_strand_id
1 'polypeptide(L)'
;MKLKAMQPQMSWPPKEDDLKPNIVLKYIPHLLDMFCTVLFSGSSMESERKKNEKVVRLSNSICQDIVYIVSNGNIKTPKSVLFPVVVKSLCNNTEVIRLNNRHGHGISYDLIEEIETEHALKVLNEQKEMRVVIPDEAMKCDNSPVSLMVADNIDNLESTLTGAGTSHRVNSILVRKRRCMEE
;
A
#
# COMPACT_ATOMS: atom_id res chain seq x y z
N MET A 1 31.00 -8.38 3.48
CA MET A 1 30.31 -8.89 4.69
C MET A 1 28.85 -9.20 4.30
N LYS A 2 28.52 -10.46 4.02
CA LYS A 2 27.15 -10.86 3.66
C LYS A 2 26.42 -11.26 4.94
N LEU A 3 25.56 -10.38 5.46
CA LEU A 3 24.58 -10.74 6.47
C LEU A 3 23.50 -11.61 5.81
N LYS A 4 23.78 -12.92 5.67
CA LYS A 4 22.82 -13.96 5.30
C LYS A 4 21.89 -14.31 6.48
N ALA A 5 21.44 -13.30 7.23
CA ALA A 5 20.25 -13.48 8.06
C ALA A 5 19.06 -13.46 7.08
N MET A 6 18.14 -14.42 7.23
CA MET A 6 16.90 -14.50 6.47
C MET A 6 16.24 -13.11 6.47
N GLN A 7 16.34 -12.40 5.35
CA GLN A 7 15.85 -11.02 5.27
C GLN A 7 14.32 -11.09 5.29
N PRO A 8 13.62 -10.19 6.00
CA PRO A 8 12.17 -10.14 5.95
C PRO A 8 11.76 -9.87 4.50
N GLN A 9 10.98 -10.78 3.94
CA GLN A 9 10.48 -10.66 2.57
C GLN A 9 8.99 -10.34 2.65
N MET A 10 8.62 -9.21 2.05
CA MET A 10 7.23 -8.80 1.85
C MET A 10 6.53 -9.81 0.94
N SER A 11 5.24 -10.09 1.19
CA SER A 11 4.48 -10.98 0.32
C SER A 11 4.26 -10.36 -1.08
N TRP A 12 3.97 -11.20 -2.07
CA TRP A 12 3.74 -10.76 -3.44
C TRP A 12 2.36 -11.20 -3.96
N PRO A 13 1.53 -10.26 -4.46
CA PRO A 13 1.66 -8.81 -4.25
C PRO A 13 1.55 -8.45 -2.76
N PRO A 14 2.05 -7.26 -2.33
CA PRO A 14 1.98 -6.83 -0.94
C PRO A 14 0.54 -6.82 -0.39
N LYS A 15 0.34 -7.34 0.82
CA LYS A 15 -0.96 -7.30 1.52
C LYS A 15 -1.06 -6.10 2.45
N GLU A 16 -2.26 -5.78 2.89
CA GLU A 16 -2.47 -4.70 3.88
C GLU A 16 -1.62 -4.91 5.14
N ASP A 17 -1.55 -6.15 5.64
CA ASP A 17 -0.72 -6.50 6.81
C ASP A 17 0.77 -6.27 6.59
N ASP A 18 1.24 -6.31 5.34
CA ASP A 18 2.63 -6.03 4.96
C ASP A 18 2.96 -4.52 4.95
N LEU A 19 1.96 -3.66 5.10
CA LEU A 19 2.13 -2.21 5.06
C LEU A 19 1.84 -1.53 6.41
N LYS A 20 1.48 -2.31 7.44
CA LYS A 20 1.12 -1.77 8.77
C LYS A 20 2.34 -1.28 9.58
N PRO A 21 2.18 -0.27 10.45
CA PRO A 21 3.29 0.25 11.26
C PRO A 21 3.92 -0.77 12.22
N ASN A 22 3.14 -1.73 12.71
CA ASN A 22 3.57 -2.72 13.71
C ASN A 22 4.63 -3.70 13.19
N ILE A 23 4.77 -3.89 11.88
CA ILE A 23 5.76 -4.79 11.28
C ILE A 23 7.04 -4.08 10.85
N VAL A 24 7.09 -2.74 10.90
CA VAL A 24 8.25 -1.94 10.45
C VAL A 24 9.53 -2.36 11.15
N LEU A 25 9.47 -2.64 12.46
CA LEU A 25 10.61 -3.07 13.26
C LEU A 25 11.19 -4.44 12.82
N LYS A 26 10.45 -5.25 12.05
CA LYS A 26 10.99 -6.48 11.46
C LYS A 26 12.06 -6.18 10.40
N TYR A 27 11.94 -5.06 9.70
CA TYR A 27 12.84 -4.65 8.63
C TYR A 27 14.03 -3.83 9.10
N ILE A 28 13.94 -3.21 10.27
CA ILE A 28 14.97 -2.29 10.79
C ILE A 28 15.90 -3.06 11.73
N PRO A 29 17.21 -3.13 11.43
CA PRO A 29 18.18 -3.71 12.35
C PRO A 29 18.19 -2.96 13.70
N HIS A 30 18.27 -3.70 14.81
CA HIS A 30 18.19 -3.10 16.15
C HIS A 30 19.21 -1.98 16.40
N LEU A 31 20.46 -2.16 15.93
CA LEU A 31 21.50 -1.12 16.04
C LEU A 31 21.15 0.16 15.28
N LEU A 32 20.46 0.04 14.14
CA LEU A 32 19.99 1.19 13.37
C LEU A 32 18.84 1.90 14.09
N ASP A 33 17.86 1.16 14.63
CA ASP A 33 16.78 1.76 15.44
C ASP A 33 17.34 2.49 16.67
N MET A 34 18.28 1.86 17.37
CA MET A 34 18.95 2.42 18.53
C MET A 34 19.70 3.71 18.17
N PHE A 35 20.51 3.68 17.11
CA PHE A 35 21.26 4.84 16.62
C PHE A 35 20.33 6.01 16.27
N CYS A 36 19.31 5.77 15.44
CA CYS A 36 18.37 6.81 15.04
C CYS A 36 17.52 7.31 16.21
N THR A 37 17.14 6.44 17.14
CA THR A 37 16.41 6.85 18.35
C THR A 37 17.26 7.80 19.20
N VAL A 38 18.52 7.47 19.47
CA VAL A 38 19.45 8.32 20.24
C VAL A 38 19.69 9.64 19.51
N LEU A 39 19.98 9.58 18.20
CA LEU A 39 20.24 10.75 17.37
C LEU A 39 19.06 11.74 17.37
N PHE A 40 17.82 11.27 17.19
CA PHE A 40 16.65 12.14 17.10
C PHE A 40 16.07 12.54 18.46
N SER A 41 16.31 11.77 19.51
CA SER A 41 15.89 12.13 20.87
C SER A 41 16.87 13.07 21.58
N GLY A 42 18.12 13.17 21.11
CA GLY A 42 19.19 13.89 21.79
C GLY A 42 19.48 13.37 23.20
N SER A 43 19.04 12.15 23.52
CA SER A 43 19.07 11.58 24.86
C SER A 43 20.12 10.47 24.97
N SER A 44 20.74 10.32 26.14
CA SER A 44 21.62 9.17 26.44
C SER A 44 20.81 7.87 26.38
N MET A 45 21.49 6.76 26.03
CA MET A 45 20.93 5.41 26.05
C MET A 45 20.28 5.01 27.38
N GLU A 46 20.69 5.64 28.48
CA GLU A 46 20.25 5.36 29.85
C GLU A 46 18.94 6.05 30.25
N SER A 47 18.45 7.00 29.44
CA SER A 47 17.17 7.65 29.71
C SER A 47 16.03 6.73 29.27
N GLU A 48 15.38 6.07 30.23
CA GLU A 48 14.06 5.41 30.07
C GLU A 48 12.92 6.42 29.81
N ARG A 49 13.18 7.48 29.03
CA ARG A 49 12.14 8.41 28.63
C ARG A 49 11.26 7.72 27.59
N LYS A 50 9.96 7.67 27.87
CA LYS A 50 8.90 7.24 26.94
C LYS A 50 9.20 7.83 25.55
N LYS A 51 9.45 6.98 24.55
CA LYS A 51 9.85 7.43 23.21
C LYS A 51 8.78 8.41 22.69
N ASN A 52 9.19 9.65 22.43
CA ASN A 52 8.32 10.67 21.84
C ASN A 52 7.79 10.16 20.50
N GLU A 53 6.48 10.22 20.26
CA GLU A 53 5.86 9.73 19.03
C GLU A 53 6.49 10.35 17.77
N LYS A 54 6.85 11.65 17.82
CA LYS A 54 7.57 12.33 16.74
C LYS A 54 8.91 11.67 16.43
N VAL A 55 9.65 11.27 17.47
CA VAL A 55 10.95 10.60 17.35
C VAL A 55 10.77 9.20 16.75
N VAL A 56 9.78 8.45 17.22
CA VAL A 56 9.45 7.11 16.68
C VAL A 56 9.10 7.20 15.20
N ARG A 57 8.22 8.14 14.82
CA ARG A 57 7.81 8.34 13.43
C ARG A 57 8.98 8.73 12.54
N LEU A 58 9.83 9.67 12.97
CA LEU A 58 11.00 10.11 12.21
C LEU A 58 12.03 8.99 12.06
N SER A 59 12.33 8.28 13.16
CA SER A 59 13.23 7.11 13.16
C SER A 59 12.73 6.05 12.19
N ASN A 60 11.47 5.61 12.34
CA ASN A 60 10.88 4.59 11.46
C ASN A 60 10.89 5.02 9.99
N SER A 61 10.66 6.29 9.69
CA SER A 61 10.68 6.82 8.33
C SER A 61 12.08 6.75 7.71
N ILE A 62 13.10 7.22 8.43
CA ILE A 62 14.47 7.31 7.92
C ILE A 62 15.14 5.93 7.88
N CYS A 63 14.96 5.12 8.92
CA CYS A 63 15.52 3.76 8.98
C CYS A 63 15.03 2.89 7.82
N GLN A 64 13.77 3.00 7.44
CA GLN A 64 13.22 2.25 6.30
C GLN A 64 13.85 2.67 4.97
N ASP A 65 14.13 3.96 4.78
CA ASP A 65 14.84 4.45 3.59
C ASP A 65 16.28 3.94 3.57
N ILE A 66 16.99 4.00 4.71
CA ILE A 66 18.36 3.49 4.83
C ILE A 66 18.40 2.00 4.46
N VAL A 67 17.51 1.18 5.01
CA VAL A 67 17.43 -0.26 4.69
C VAL A 67 17.16 -0.48 3.20
N TYR A 68 16.22 0.26 2.62
CA TYR A 68 15.89 0.16 1.20
C TYR A 68 17.09 0.55 0.31
N ILE A 69 17.75 1.67 0.60
CA ILE A 69 18.90 2.19 -0.16
C ILE A 69 20.09 1.24 -0.06
N VAL A 70 20.48 0.85 1.15
CA VAL A 70 21.65 -0.01 1.40
C VAL A 70 21.44 -1.41 0.81
N SER A 71 20.20 -1.88 0.76
CA SER A 71 19.87 -3.15 0.10
C SER A 71 19.77 -3.05 -1.43
N ASN A 72 19.97 -1.87 -2.01
CA ASN A 72 19.75 -1.59 -3.44
C ASN A 72 18.34 -1.99 -3.89
N GLY A 73 17.34 -1.75 -3.04
CA GLY A 73 15.94 -2.08 -3.29
C GLY A 73 15.58 -3.57 -3.20
N ASN A 74 16.52 -4.45 -2.85
CA ASN A 74 16.25 -5.88 -2.65
C ASN A 74 15.35 -6.15 -1.44
N ILE A 75 15.44 -5.30 -0.40
CA ILE A 75 14.55 -5.37 0.76
C ILE A 75 13.50 -4.27 0.62
N LYS A 76 12.27 -4.66 0.33
CA LYS A 76 11.12 -3.75 0.29
C LYS A 76 10.60 -3.52 1.70
N THR A 77 10.74 -2.30 2.20
CA THR A 77 10.16 -1.88 3.47
C THR A 77 8.73 -1.36 3.26
N PRO A 78 7.86 -1.38 4.29
CA PRO A 78 6.50 -0.83 4.21
C PRO A 78 6.45 0.58 3.60
N LYS A 79 7.32 1.48 4.05
CA LYS A 79 7.42 2.84 3.49
C LYS A 79 7.84 2.84 2.03
N SER A 80 8.86 2.06 1.65
CA SER A 80 9.37 2.05 0.27
C SER A 80 8.33 1.64 -0.77
N VAL A 81 7.30 0.88 -0.36
CA VAL A 81 6.18 0.48 -1.22
C VAL A 81 5.02 1.44 -1.07
N LEU A 82 4.53 1.66 0.16
CA LEU A 82 3.31 2.45 0.40
C LEU A 82 3.47 3.91 0.00
N PHE A 83 4.63 4.52 0.24
CA PHE A 83 4.81 5.95 -0.01
C PHE A 83 4.72 6.30 -1.51
N PRO A 84 5.45 5.64 -2.44
CA PRO A 84 5.26 5.85 -3.87
C PRO A 84 3.85 5.53 -4.39
N VAL A 85 3.22 4.46 -3.90
CA VAL A 85 1.84 4.10 -4.29
C VAL A 85 0.86 5.22 -3.93
N VAL A 86 0.96 5.76 -2.72
CA VAL A 86 0.12 6.88 -2.27
C VAL A 86 0.42 8.15 -3.09
N VAL A 87 1.68 8.45 -3.36
CA VAL A 87 2.05 9.62 -4.19
C VAL A 87 1.50 9.46 -5.61
N LYS A 88 1.50 8.25 -6.19
CA LYS A 88 0.92 7.99 -7.51
C LYS A 88 -0.57 8.25 -7.48
N SER A 89 -1.27 7.73 -6.47
CA SER A 89 -2.72 7.93 -6.30
C SER A 89 -3.09 9.41 -6.14
N LEU A 90 -2.29 10.20 -5.40
CA LEU A 90 -2.58 11.61 -5.13
C LEU A 90 -2.21 12.54 -6.29
N CYS A 91 -1.09 12.29 -6.96
CA CYS A 91 -0.53 13.23 -7.95
C CYS A 91 -0.75 12.77 -9.40
N ASN A 92 -0.94 11.47 -9.62
CA ASN A 92 -0.97 10.82 -10.93
C ASN A 92 0.17 11.28 -11.87
N ASN A 93 1.34 11.57 -11.30
CA ASN A 93 2.49 12.13 -12.01
C ASN A 93 3.69 11.18 -11.91
N THR A 94 4.05 10.60 -13.04
CA THR A 94 5.15 9.62 -13.16
C THR A 94 6.52 10.22 -12.83
N GLU A 95 6.74 11.50 -13.12
CA GLU A 95 8.01 12.18 -12.84
C GLU A 95 8.26 12.36 -11.35
N VAL A 96 7.21 12.59 -10.56
CA VAL A 96 7.31 12.66 -9.10
C VAL A 96 7.70 11.29 -8.54
N ILE A 97 7.14 10.21 -9.07
CA ILE A 97 7.49 8.84 -8.67
C ILE A 97 8.93 8.51 -9.05
N ARG A 98 9.35 8.86 -10.27
CA ARG A 98 10.74 8.69 -10.73
C ARG A 98 11.72 9.46 -9.86
N LEU A 99 11.38 10.69 -9.45
CA LEU A 99 12.19 11.49 -8.53
C LEU A 99 12.33 10.79 -7.17
N ASN A 100 11.23 10.32 -6.59
CA ASN A 100 11.24 9.59 -5.32
C ASN A 100 12.08 8.32 -5.40
N ASN A 101 11.93 7.55 -6.48
CA ASN A 101 12.69 6.33 -6.70
C ASN A 101 14.19 6.61 -6.86
N ARG A 102 14.58 7.63 -7.65
CA ARG A 102 15.98 8.03 -7.86
C ARG A 102 16.68 8.42 -6.55
N HIS A 103 15.95 9.04 -5.62
CA HIS A 103 16.49 9.42 -4.31
C HIS A 103 16.37 8.31 -3.25
N GLY A 104 15.92 7.11 -3.64
CA GLY A 104 15.85 5.97 -2.74
C GLY A 104 14.70 6.01 -1.73
N HIS A 105 13.68 6.84 -1.95
CA HIS A 105 12.50 6.93 -1.07
C HIS A 105 11.43 5.89 -1.39
N GLY A 106 11.63 5.07 -2.43
CA GLY A 106 10.78 3.92 -2.67
C GLY A 106 10.94 3.25 -4.03
N ILE A 107 9.98 2.40 -4.35
CA ILE A 107 9.92 1.60 -5.56
C ILE A 107 9.70 2.42 -6.84
N SER A 108 10.06 1.82 -7.99
CA SER A 108 9.89 2.43 -9.30
C SER A 108 8.41 2.48 -9.70
N TYR A 109 8.09 3.35 -10.64
CA TYR A 109 6.76 3.42 -11.23
C TYR A 109 6.31 2.08 -11.83
N ASP A 110 7.21 1.42 -12.56
CA ASP A 110 6.91 0.13 -13.19
C ASP A 110 6.54 -0.95 -12.17
N LEU A 111 7.21 -0.98 -11.02
CA LEU A 111 6.89 -1.92 -9.94
C LEU A 111 5.54 -1.59 -9.27
N ILE A 112 5.13 -0.32 -9.25
CA ILE A 112 3.79 0.07 -8.78
C ILE A 112 2.72 -0.45 -9.76
N GLU A 113 2.92 -0.25 -11.06
CA GLU A 113 2.02 -0.78 -12.10
C GLU A 113 1.91 -2.31 -12.03
N GLU A 114 3.04 -2.99 -11.76
CA GLU A 114 3.06 -4.44 -11.57
C GLU A 114 2.22 -4.88 -10.36
N ILE A 115 2.40 -4.20 -9.21
CA ILE A 115 1.59 -4.45 -8.00
C ILE A 115 0.09 -4.24 -8.29
N GLU A 116 -0.28 -3.14 -8.93
CA GLU A 116 -1.67 -2.85 -9.29
C GLU A 116 -2.24 -3.90 -10.25
N THR A 117 -1.45 -4.33 -11.23
CA THR A 117 -1.82 -5.38 -12.19
C THR A 117 -2.04 -6.71 -11.49
N GLU A 118 -1.14 -7.11 -10.58
CA GLU A 118 -1.30 -8.35 -9.79
C GLU A 118 -2.55 -8.33 -8.92
N HIS A 119 -2.86 -7.19 -8.28
CA HIS A 119 -4.11 -7.03 -7.54
C HIS A 119 -5.33 -7.13 -8.46
N ALA A 120 -5.30 -6.51 -9.64
CA ALA A 120 -6.38 -6.59 -10.62
C ALA A 120 -6.58 -8.03 -11.13
N LEU A 121 -5.50 -8.75 -11.43
CA LEU A 121 -5.52 -10.15 -11.83
C LEU A 121 -6.11 -11.05 -10.75
N LYS A 122 -5.77 -10.80 -9.48
CA LYS A 122 -6.36 -11.52 -8.35
C LYS A 122 -7.87 -11.33 -8.29
N VAL A 123 -8.35 -10.09 -8.41
CA VAL A 123 -9.80 -9.79 -8.45
C VAL A 123 -10.47 -10.44 -9.67
N LEU A 124 -9.85 -10.41 -10.85
CA LEU A 124 -10.39 -11.06 -12.05
C LEU A 124 -10.49 -12.59 -11.89
N ASN A 125 -9.52 -13.22 -11.22
CA ASN A 125 -9.56 -14.66 -10.96
C ASN A 125 -10.65 -15.01 -9.94
N GLU A 126 -10.79 -14.21 -8.87
CA GLU A 126 -11.91 -14.34 -7.92
C GLU A 126 -13.27 -14.16 -8.62
N GLN A 127 -13.38 -13.22 -9.57
CA GLN A 127 -14.59 -13.04 -10.38
C GLN A 127 -14.89 -14.24 -11.27
N LYS A 128 -13.88 -14.89 -11.86
CA LYS A 128 -14.09 -16.11 -12.68
C LYS A 128 -14.66 -17.25 -11.85
N GLU A 129 -14.23 -17.38 -10.60
CA GLU A 129 -14.70 -18.44 -9.70
C GLU A 129 -16.08 -18.12 -9.10
N MET A 130 -16.27 -16.88 -8.62
CA MET A 130 -17.46 -16.46 -7.87
C MET A 130 -18.55 -15.80 -8.73
N ARG A 131 -18.29 -15.54 -10.02
CA ARG A 131 -19.08 -14.75 -10.99
C ARG A 131 -19.27 -13.27 -10.65
N VAL A 132 -19.28 -12.92 -9.37
CA VAL A 132 -19.37 -11.54 -8.86
C VAL A 132 -18.38 -11.39 -7.72
N VAL A 133 -17.52 -10.37 -7.78
CA VAL A 133 -16.69 -9.97 -6.64
C VAL A 133 -17.37 -8.81 -5.95
N ILE A 134 -17.87 -9.08 -4.75
CA ILE A 134 -18.37 -8.08 -3.82
C ILE A 134 -17.29 -7.94 -2.75
N PRO A 135 -16.85 -6.72 -2.41
CA PRO A 135 -15.90 -6.52 -1.32
C PRO A 135 -16.37 -7.20 -0.04
N ASP A 136 -15.47 -7.87 0.66
CA ASP A 136 -15.77 -8.58 1.91
C ASP A 136 -16.49 -7.70 2.93
N GLU A 137 -16.10 -6.43 3.02
CA GLU A 137 -16.74 -5.44 3.90
C GLU A 137 -18.21 -5.27 3.52
N ALA A 138 -18.52 -5.37 2.23
CA ALA A 138 -19.88 -5.36 1.69
C ALA A 138 -20.72 -6.59 2.09
N MET A 139 -20.10 -7.69 2.52
CA MET A 139 -20.77 -8.93 2.96
C MET A 139 -20.77 -9.13 4.48
N LYS A 140 -19.75 -8.66 5.21
CA LYS A 140 -19.49 -8.96 6.64
C LYS A 140 -20.44 -8.32 7.67
N CYS A 141 -21.50 -7.64 7.28
CA CYS A 141 -22.34 -6.90 8.24
C CYS A 141 -23.76 -7.47 8.29
N ASP A 142 -24.04 -8.27 9.32
CA ASP A 142 -25.33 -8.94 9.55
C ASP A 142 -26.54 -7.98 9.63
N ASN A 143 -26.33 -6.66 9.77
CA ASN A 143 -27.42 -5.71 10.08
C ASN A 143 -27.38 -4.35 9.37
N SER A 144 -26.57 -4.13 8.33
CA SER A 144 -26.68 -2.89 7.52
C SER A 144 -26.96 -3.24 6.06
N PRO A 145 -28.24 -3.28 5.65
CA PRO A 145 -28.56 -3.56 4.26
C PRO A 145 -27.90 -2.51 3.37
N VAL A 146 -27.33 -2.96 2.25
CA VAL A 146 -27.01 -2.07 1.13
C VAL A 146 -28.26 -1.26 0.87
N SER A 147 -28.16 0.06 1.08
CA SER A 147 -29.33 0.93 1.10
C SER A 147 -29.73 1.33 -0.33
N LEU A 148 -28.76 1.31 -1.25
CA LEU A 148 -28.96 1.58 -2.67
C LEU A 148 -27.83 0.93 -3.48
N MET A 149 -28.19 0.20 -4.53
CA MET A 149 -27.28 -0.18 -5.61
C MET A 149 -27.72 0.59 -6.85
N VAL A 150 -26.84 1.42 -7.41
CA VAL A 150 -27.05 2.09 -8.70
C VAL A 150 -26.08 1.47 -9.68
N ALA A 151 -26.60 0.87 -10.74
CA ALA A 151 -25.78 0.37 -11.83
C ALA A 151 -25.99 1.26 -13.05
N ASP A 152 -24.91 1.59 -13.75
CA ASP A 152 -24.94 2.33 -15.00
C ASP A 152 -24.04 1.66 -16.03
N ASN A 153 -24.46 1.71 -17.29
CA ASN A 153 -23.68 1.22 -18.41
C ASN A 153 -22.75 2.34 -18.88
N ILE A 154 -21.45 2.12 -18.72
CA ILE A 154 -20.42 2.94 -19.34
C ILE A 154 -20.02 2.27 -20.64
N ASP A 155 -20.76 2.63 -21.68
CA ASP A 155 -20.47 2.27 -23.04
C ASP A 155 -19.54 3.33 -23.65
N ASN A 156 -18.50 2.87 -24.36
CA ASN A 156 -17.59 3.75 -25.08
C ASN A 156 -17.51 3.29 -26.54
N LEU A 157 -17.58 4.25 -27.48
CA LEU A 157 -17.55 4.01 -28.93
C LEU A 157 -18.70 3.11 -29.45
N GLU A 158 -19.88 3.21 -28.85
CA GLU A 158 -21.07 2.35 -29.10
C GLU A 158 -21.60 2.36 -30.55
N SER A 159 -21.21 3.35 -31.36
CA SER A 159 -21.66 3.50 -32.75
C SER A 159 -20.61 3.02 -33.76
N THR A 160 -20.25 1.74 -33.72
CA THR A 160 -19.47 1.08 -34.79
C THR A 160 -20.31 0.01 -35.48
N LEU A 161 -20.30 0.00 -36.82
CA LEU A 161 -21.03 -1.00 -37.62
C LEU A 161 -20.57 -2.44 -37.34
N THR A 162 -19.33 -2.60 -36.86
CA THR A 162 -18.69 -3.89 -36.63
C THR A 162 -18.69 -4.35 -35.18
N GLY A 163 -19.02 -3.48 -34.21
CA GLY A 163 -18.83 -3.74 -32.78
C GLY A 163 -17.36 -3.81 -32.33
N ALA A 164 -16.40 -3.80 -33.26
CA ALA A 164 -14.97 -3.83 -32.95
C ALA A 164 -14.51 -2.52 -32.27
N GLY A 165 -13.77 -2.66 -31.18
CA GLY A 165 -13.24 -1.52 -30.42
C GLY A 165 -14.24 -0.84 -29.48
N THR A 166 -15.46 -1.37 -29.34
CA THR A 166 -16.40 -0.90 -28.32
C THR A 166 -16.03 -1.47 -26.95
N SER A 167 -16.29 -0.70 -25.90
CA SER A 167 -16.18 -1.16 -24.52
C SER A 167 -17.56 -1.07 -23.89
N HIS A 168 -18.06 -2.20 -23.39
CA HIS A 168 -19.28 -2.27 -22.61
C HIS A 168 -18.92 -2.61 -21.17
N ARG A 169 -19.01 -1.63 -20.27
CA ARG A 169 -18.70 -1.81 -18.84
C ARG A 169 -19.91 -1.44 -18.02
N VAL A 170 -20.32 -2.32 -17.11
CA VAL A 170 -21.34 -1.98 -16.11
C VAL A 170 -20.62 -1.61 -14.82
N ASN A 171 -20.75 -0.35 -14.41
CA ASN A 171 -20.25 0.09 -13.12
C ASN A 171 -21.42 0.13 -12.13
N SER A 172 -21.18 -0.32 -10.90
CA SER A 172 -22.20 -0.27 -9.84
C SER A 172 -21.66 0.45 -8.61
N ILE A 173 -22.44 1.39 -8.10
CA ILE A 173 -22.21 2.07 -6.83
C ILE A 173 -23.08 1.43 -5.77
N LEU A 174 -22.44 0.92 -4.71
CA LEU A 174 -23.10 0.35 -3.54
C LEU A 174 -23.05 1.36 -2.40
N VAL A 175 -24.19 1.99 -2.08
CA VAL A 175 -24.32 2.94 -0.97
C VAL A 175 -24.83 2.22 0.27
N ARG A 176 -24.19 2.50 1.40
CA ARG A 176 -24.53 1.90 2.69
C ARG A 176 -24.83 2.98 3.71
N LYS A 177 -25.84 2.74 4.54
CA LYS A 177 -26.12 3.58 5.70
C LYS A 177 -24.95 3.45 6.68
N ARG A 178 -24.33 4.57 7.03
CA ARG A 178 -23.32 4.63 8.09
C ARG A 178 -23.96 4.17 9.39
N ARG A 179 -23.29 3.28 10.13
CA ARG A 179 -23.63 3.02 11.53
C ARG A 179 -23.40 4.34 12.29
N CYS A 180 -24.38 4.82 13.04
CA CYS A 180 -24.07 5.76 14.12
C CYS A 180 -23.15 4.99 15.06
N MET A 181 -21.94 5.50 15.31
CA MET A 181 -21.19 5.04 16.46
C MET A 181 -21.90 5.63 17.67
N GLU A 182 -22.45 4.78 18.54
CA GLU A 182 -22.80 5.21 19.89
C GLU A 182 -21.49 5.63 20.57
N GLU A 183 -21.51 6.82 21.16
CA GLU A 183 -20.38 7.46 21.84
C GLU A 183 -19.88 6.68 23.06
#